data_AF-A0A9E4GPJ4-F1
#
_entry.id   AF-A0A9E4GPJ4-F1
#
_cell.length_a   1.000
_cell.length_b   1.000
_cell.length_c   1.000
_cell.angle_alpha   90.00
_cell.angle_beta   90.00
_cell.angle_gamma   90.00
#
_symmetry.space_group_name_H-M   'P 1'
#
loop_
_entity.id
_entity.type
_entity.pdbx_description
1 polymer ?
#
loop_
_entity_poly.entity_id
_entity_poly.type
_entity_poly.pdbx_seq_one_letter_code
_entity_poly.pdbx_strand_id
1 'polypeptide(L)'
;MPAESLPSLQPPTRTPNLAPEFVRDCEAKLGLRFVPEATAGPGEGADTFSPEDVFHYIYAIFHSPKYRERYAEFLRIDFPRVPLTTSVPLFRQLGALGGELIAWHLLQHPELEGVSGLDTKFPESGDNVVARGHPKYDEAKERVYINKGQYFEGVQPELWQHMVGGYQVLDKWLKDRKGRALTNDDVTHYQRVVRSLGETQRLMREIDEAIGDFPLP
;
A
#
# COMPACT_ATOMS: atom_id res chain seq x y z
N MET A 1 -40.05 13.92 -39.91
CA MET A 1 -39.96 13.17 -38.64
C MET A 1 -38.68 13.61 -37.96
N PRO A 2 -38.71 14.51 -36.95
CA PRO A 2 -37.51 14.89 -36.22
C PRO A 2 -37.10 13.73 -35.30
N ALA A 3 -35.80 13.42 -35.26
CA ALA A 3 -35.25 12.42 -34.36
C ALA A 3 -35.33 12.93 -32.91
N GLU A 4 -36.05 12.21 -32.05
CA GLU A 4 -36.03 12.46 -30.60
C GLU A 4 -34.61 12.21 -30.07
N SER A 5 -33.99 13.24 -29.52
CA SER A 5 -32.74 13.14 -28.77
C SER A 5 -32.99 12.40 -27.47
N LEU A 6 -32.37 11.23 -27.30
CA LEU A 6 -32.38 10.49 -26.04
C LEU A 6 -31.81 11.35 -24.89
N PRO A 7 -32.45 11.38 -23.71
CA PRO A 7 -31.94 12.15 -22.58
C PRO A 7 -30.59 11.57 -22.14
N SER A 8 -29.61 12.46 -22.01
CA SER A 8 -28.31 12.19 -21.39
C SER A 8 -28.54 11.60 -19.99
N LEU A 9 -28.20 10.32 -19.80
CA LEU A 9 -28.14 9.71 -18.47
C LEU A 9 -27.00 10.40 -17.71
N GLN A 10 -27.33 11.31 -16.80
CA GLN A 10 -26.34 11.82 -15.85
C GLN A 10 -25.74 10.63 -15.11
N PRO A 11 -24.41 10.53 -15.01
CA PRO A 11 -23.78 9.46 -14.26
C PRO A 11 -24.30 9.49 -12.81
N PRO A 12 -24.47 8.32 -12.16
CA PRO A 12 -24.96 8.27 -10.80
C PRO A 12 -24.05 9.06 -9.88
N THR A 13 -24.62 9.98 -9.10
CA THR A 13 -23.90 10.77 -8.10
C THR A 13 -23.28 9.81 -7.07
N ARG A 14 -21.95 9.80 -6.98
CA ARG A 14 -21.23 8.95 -6.01
C ARG A 14 -21.41 9.50 -4.60
N THR A 15 -21.70 8.64 -3.63
CA THR A 15 -21.76 9.01 -2.21
C THR A 15 -20.56 8.40 -1.47
N PRO A 16 -19.72 9.20 -0.80
CA PRO A 16 -18.60 8.69 -0.01
C PRO A 16 -19.07 7.83 1.15
N ASN A 17 -18.37 6.71 1.40
CA ASN A 17 -18.62 5.84 2.55
C ASN A 17 -17.86 6.32 3.80
N LEU A 18 -18.13 7.55 4.24
CA LEU A 18 -17.57 8.15 5.44
C LEU A 18 -18.69 8.51 6.41
N ALA A 19 -18.47 8.24 7.70
CA ALA A 19 -19.43 8.62 8.74
C ALA A 19 -19.56 10.16 8.79
N PRO A 20 -20.77 10.74 8.73
CA PRO A 20 -20.94 12.19 8.71
C PRO A 20 -20.34 12.91 9.92
N GLU A 21 -20.38 12.29 11.10
CA GLU A 21 -19.74 12.78 12.31
C GLU A 21 -18.22 12.87 12.17
N PHE A 22 -17.59 11.86 11.57
CA PHE A 22 -16.16 11.86 11.36
C PHE A 22 -15.72 12.96 10.38
N VAL A 23 -16.51 13.20 9.32
CA VAL A 23 -16.26 14.31 8.40
C VAL A 23 -16.34 15.66 9.13
N ARG A 24 -17.36 15.86 9.97
CA ARG A 24 -17.49 17.09 10.77
C ARG A 24 -16.31 17.28 11.73
N ASP A 25 -15.82 16.20 12.34
CA ASP A 25 -14.64 16.27 13.21
C ASP A 25 -13.38 16.67 12.44
N CYS A 26 -13.20 16.15 11.22
CA CYS A 26 -12.13 16.57 10.32
C CYS A 26 -12.25 18.06 9.96
N GLU A 27 -13.42 18.52 9.53
CA GLU A 27 -13.66 19.95 9.22
C GLU A 27 -13.36 20.84 10.43
N ALA A 28 -13.83 20.46 11.61
CA ALA A 28 -13.63 21.22 12.85
C ALA A 28 -12.15 21.29 13.27
N LYS A 29 -11.40 20.20 13.13
CA LYS A 29 -9.97 20.16 13.51
C LYS A 29 -9.05 20.82 12.51
N LEU A 30 -9.33 20.65 11.21
CA LEU A 30 -8.45 21.12 10.14
C LEU A 30 -8.80 22.54 9.68
N GLY A 31 -10.03 23.02 9.95
CA GLY A 31 -10.52 24.28 9.39
C GLY A 31 -10.70 24.25 7.87
N LEU A 32 -10.72 23.05 7.27
CA LEU A 32 -10.92 22.82 5.85
C LEU A 32 -12.37 22.40 5.58
N ARG A 33 -12.88 22.67 4.39
CA ARG A 33 -14.23 22.26 3.96
C ARG A 33 -14.20 20.91 3.24
N PHE A 34 -15.11 20.00 3.59
CA PHE A 34 -15.23 18.72 2.88
C PHE A 34 -15.90 18.90 1.50
N VAL A 35 -15.35 18.23 0.49
CA VAL A 35 -15.91 18.19 -0.87
C VAL A 35 -16.09 16.72 -1.29
N PRO A 36 -17.33 16.21 -1.43
CA PRO A 36 -17.59 14.79 -1.65
C PRO A 36 -17.20 14.30 -3.05
N GLU A 37 -17.05 15.21 -4.00
CA GLU A 37 -16.57 14.94 -5.36
C GLU A 37 -15.36 15.82 -5.63
N ALA A 38 -14.17 15.22 -5.59
CA ALA A 38 -12.92 15.95 -5.76
C ALA A 38 -12.88 16.65 -7.12
N THR A 39 -12.66 17.97 -7.13
CA THR A 39 -12.48 18.77 -8.35
C THR A 39 -11.00 18.91 -8.74
N ALA A 40 -10.10 18.39 -7.91
CA ALA A 40 -8.64 18.41 -8.05
C ALA A 40 -8.06 17.08 -7.53
N GLY A 41 -6.77 16.82 -7.73
CA GLY A 41 -6.11 15.63 -7.20
C GLY A 41 -6.09 15.61 -5.65
N PRO A 42 -5.87 14.43 -5.04
CA PRO A 42 -5.71 14.33 -3.59
C PRO A 42 -4.61 15.28 -3.09
N GLY A 43 -4.93 16.09 -2.07
CA GLY A 43 -4.01 17.03 -1.44
C GLY A 43 -3.95 18.41 -2.09
N GLU A 44 -4.59 18.63 -3.25
CA GLU A 44 -4.42 19.84 -4.05
C GLU A 44 -5.40 20.98 -3.72
N GLY A 45 -6.44 20.71 -2.92
CA GLY A 45 -7.40 21.72 -2.49
C GLY A 45 -6.84 22.67 -1.43
N ALA A 46 -6.71 23.96 -1.73
CA ALA A 46 -6.16 24.96 -0.80
C ALA A 46 -6.93 24.99 0.54
N ASP A 47 -8.27 25.08 0.48
CA ASP A 47 -9.14 25.19 1.67
C ASP A 47 -10.14 24.02 1.78
N THR A 48 -9.88 22.92 1.08
CA THR A 48 -10.83 21.80 0.95
C THR A 48 -10.16 20.44 1.01
N PHE A 49 -10.82 19.43 1.58
CA PHE A 49 -10.35 18.03 1.50
C PHE A 49 -11.43 17.11 0.92
N SER A 50 -11.00 16.02 0.30
CA SER A 50 -11.87 15.03 -0.35
C SER A 50 -11.94 13.71 0.42
N PRO A 51 -12.83 12.77 0.03
CA PRO A 51 -12.83 11.41 0.57
C PRO A 51 -11.50 10.68 0.39
N GLU A 52 -10.82 10.89 -0.74
CA GLU A 52 -9.52 10.29 -1.05
C GLU A 52 -8.43 10.83 -0.11
N ASP A 53 -8.44 12.12 0.21
CA ASP A 53 -7.54 12.70 1.21
C ASP A 53 -7.67 12.00 2.57
N VAL A 54 -8.92 11.80 3.00
CA VAL A 54 -9.23 11.11 4.25
C VAL A 54 -8.75 9.65 4.19
N PHE A 55 -9.03 8.96 3.09
CA PHE A 55 -8.63 7.57 2.92
C PHE A 55 -7.10 7.42 2.94
N HIS A 56 -6.37 8.26 2.22
CA HIS A 56 -4.91 8.25 2.20
C HIS A 56 -4.33 8.56 3.58
N TYR A 57 -4.86 9.57 4.27
CA TYR A 57 -4.46 9.90 5.63
C TYR A 57 -4.63 8.72 6.58
N ILE A 58 -5.80 8.08 6.58
CA ILE A 58 -6.07 6.88 7.39
C ILE A 58 -5.09 5.76 7.04
N TYR A 59 -4.83 5.57 5.75
CA TYR A 59 -3.92 4.55 5.26
C TYR A 59 -2.50 4.75 5.80
N ALA A 60 -2.00 5.98 5.79
CA ALA A 60 -0.70 6.32 6.37
C ALA A 60 -0.67 6.06 7.87
N ILE A 61 -1.65 6.55 8.63
CA ILE A 61 -1.72 6.35 10.09
C ILE A 61 -1.71 4.86 10.45
N PHE A 62 -2.50 4.04 9.75
CA PHE A 62 -2.54 2.60 10.01
C PHE A 62 -1.29 1.85 9.53
N HIS A 63 -0.41 2.49 8.77
CA HIS A 63 0.90 1.96 8.40
C HIS A 63 2.05 2.43 9.29
N SER A 64 1.84 3.40 10.17
CA SER A 64 2.82 3.80 11.20
C SER A 64 3.13 2.65 12.17
N PRO A 65 4.39 2.15 12.25
CA PRO A 65 4.84 1.29 13.33
C PRO A 65 4.54 1.86 14.72
N LYS A 66 4.87 3.14 14.96
CA LYS A 66 4.60 3.82 16.24
C LYS A 66 3.12 3.74 16.65
N TYR A 67 2.20 3.95 15.71
CA TYR A 67 0.76 3.82 15.97
C TYR A 67 0.41 2.39 16.39
N ARG A 68 0.85 1.39 15.60
CA ARG A 68 0.53 -0.02 15.85
C ARG A 68 1.09 -0.51 17.18
N GLU A 69 2.31 -0.10 17.53
CA GLU A 69 2.95 -0.44 18.80
C GLU A 69 2.24 0.22 19.99
N ARG A 70 2.00 1.53 19.90
CA ARG A 70 1.36 2.30 20.98
C ARG A 70 -0.05 1.80 21.31
N TYR A 71 -0.82 1.43 20.30
CA TYR A 71 -2.22 1.03 20.47
C TYR A 71 -2.44 -0.48 20.33
N ALA A 72 -1.37 -1.29 20.39
CA ALA A 72 -1.40 -2.74 20.15
C ALA A 72 -2.48 -3.49 20.96
N GLU A 73 -2.65 -3.17 22.24
CA GLU A 73 -3.66 -3.82 23.10
C GLU A 73 -5.08 -3.51 22.62
N PHE A 74 -5.36 -2.26 22.25
CA PHE A 74 -6.67 -1.85 21.74
C PHE A 74 -6.97 -2.46 20.37
N LEU A 75 -5.98 -2.48 19.47
CA LEU A 75 -6.09 -3.06 18.13
C LEU A 75 -6.39 -4.56 18.13
N ARG A 76 -6.07 -5.26 19.23
CA ARG A 76 -6.40 -6.69 19.40
C ARG A 76 -7.83 -6.93 19.87
N ILE A 77 -8.48 -5.92 20.45
CA ILE A 77 -9.79 -6.06 21.11
C ILE A 77 -10.92 -5.49 20.25
N ASP A 78 -10.70 -4.33 19.63
CA ASP A 78 -11.74 -3.57 18.94
C ASP A 78 -11.21 -2.94 17.64
N PHE A 79 -12.11 -2.33 16.85
CA PHE A 79 -11.76 -1.64 15.63
C PHE A 79 -10.73 -0.51 15.86
N PRO A 80 -9.79 -0.30 14.91
CA PRO A 80 -8.79 0.74 15.03
C PRO A 80 -9.45 2.13 15.04
N ARG A 81 -8.98 3.01 15.92
CA ARG A 81 -9.43 4.41 15.99
C ARG A 81 -8.45 5.31 15.27
N VAL A 82 -8.95 6.21 14.45
CA VAL A 82 -8.12 7.14 13.67
C VAL A 82 -7.85 8.41 14.50
N PRO A 83 -6.60 8.65 14.95
CA PRO A 83 -6.22 9.95 15.51
C PRO A 83 -6.31 11.02 14.42
N LEU A 84 -6.86 12.19 14.77
CA LEU A 84 -6.95 13.35 13.89
C LEU A 84 -6.01 14.45 14.37
N THR A 85 -5.15 14.91 13.46
CA THR A 85 -4.29 16.10 13.63
C THR A 85 -5.08 17.39 13.48
N THR A 86 -4.63 18.47 14.13
CA THR A 86 -5.07 19.85 13.86
C THR A 86 -4.18 20.57 12.85
N SER A 87 -3.00 20.00 12.55
CA SER A 87 -2.06 20.53 11.58
C SER A 87 -2.42 20.13 10.15
N VAL A 88 -2.91 21.08 9.36
CA VAL A 88 -3.16 20.89 7.91
C VAL A 88 -1.90 20.44 7.16
N PRO A 89 -0.70 21.02 7.37
CA PRO A 89 0.51 20.52 6.73
C PRO A 89 0.78 19.04 7.01
N LEU A 90 0.61 18.61 8.27
CA LEU A 90 0.79 17.20 8.64
C LEU A 90 -0.28 16.31 8.00
N PHE A 91 -1.55 16.74 7.98
CA PHE A 91 -2.63 16.02 7.31
C PHE A 91 -2.32 15.78 5.82
N ARG A 92 -1.85 16.84 5.12
CA ARG A 92 -1.48 16.76 3.71
C ARG A 92 -0.26 15.88 3.47
N GLN A 93 0.77 16.01 4.30
CA GLN A 93 1.98 15.19 4.19
C GLN A 93 1.66 13.70 4.38
N LEU A 94 0.87 13.35 5.41
CA LEU A 94 0.43 11.98 5.63
C LEU A 94 -0.50 11.49 4.53
N GLY A 95 -1.37 12.35 3.98
CA GLY A 95 -2.18 12.03 2.80
C GLY A 95 -1.32 11.72 1.56
N ALA A 96 -0.24 12.46 1.33
CA ALA A 96 0.67 12.20 0.21
C ALA A 96 1.39 10.85 0.38
N LEU A 97 2.00 10.60 1.55
CA LEU A 97 2.68 9.35 1.87
C LEU A 97 1.73 8.14 1.81
N GLY A 98 0.51 8.30 2.30
CA GLY A 98 -0.53 7.26 2.25
C GLY A 98 -0.97 6.94 0.82
N GLY A 99 -1.13 7.97 -0.03
CA GLY A 99 -1.45 7.80 -1.44
C GLY A 99 -0.35 7.07 -2.21
N GLU A 100 0.91 7.44 -1.96
CA GLU A 100 2.06 6.74 -2.54
C GLU A 100 2.10 5.26 -2.10
N LEU A 101 1.87 5.00 -0.81
CA LEU A 101 1.83 3.65 -0.27
C LEU A 101 0.73 2.80 -0.91
N ILE A 102 -0.45 3.39 -1.16
CA ILE A 102 -1.54 2.73 -1.89
C ILE A 102 -1.10 2.38 -3.32
N ALA A 103 -0.43 3.29 -4.03
CA ALA A 103 0.05 3.03 -5.38
C ALA A 103 1.05 1.86 -5.43
N TRP A 104 1.93 1.77 -4.43
CA TRP A 104 2.82 0.60 -4.28
C TRP A 104 2.05 -0.69 -4.00
N HIS A 105 1.11 -0.69 -3.06
CA HIS A 105 0.34 -1.89 -2.72
C HIS A 105 -0.61 -2.37 -3.83
N LEU A 106 -1.07 -1.46 -4.70
CA LEU A 106 -1.83 -1.80 -5.90
C LEU A 106 -0.93 -2.24 -7.06
N LEU A 107 0.39 -2.16 -6.91
CA LEU A 107 1.38 -2.35 -7.98
C LEU A 107 1.14 -1.43 -9.19
N GLN A 108 0.66 -0.21 -8.94
CA GLN A 108 0.36 0.82 -9.93
C GLN A 108 1.31 2.02 -9.85
N HIS A 109 2.35 1.94 -9.02
CA HIS A 109 3.35 3.00 -8.92
C HIS A 109 4.11 3.16 -10.25
N PRO A 110 4.35 4.39 -10.75
CA PRO A 110 5.02 4.62 -12.03
C PRO A 110 6.42 3.99 -12.14
N GLU A 111 7.13 3.84 -11.02
CA GLU A 111 8.45 3.16 -11.02
C GLU A 111 8.39 1.66 -11.36
N LEU A 112 7.20 1.05 -11.32
CA LEU A 112 6.99 -0.33 -11.77
C LEU A 112 6.78 -0.44 -13.30
N GLU A 113 6.76 0.69 -14.01
CA GLU A 113 6.74 0.75 -15.46
C GLU A 113 8.12 0.37 -16.02
N GLY A 114 8.24 -0.91 -16.40
CA GLY A 114 9.48 -1.50 -16.94
C GLY A 114 10.22 -2.39 -15.94
N VAL A 115 11.24 -3.11 -16.44
CA VAL A 115 12.07 -4.04 -15.65
C VAL A 115 13.31 -3.39 -15.04
N SER A 116 13.63 -2.14 -15.42
CA SER A 116 14.83 -1.43 -14.93
C SER A 116 14.72 -0.96 -13.47
N GLY A 117 13.51 -0.83 -12.93
CA GLY A 117 13.27 -0.45 -11.53
C GLY A 117 13.23 -1.63 -10.55
N LEU A 118 13.56 -2.84 -10.99
CA LEU A 118 13.49 -4.06 -10.18
C LEU A 118 14.90 -4.53 -9.78
N ASP A 119 15.21 -4.44 -8.49
CA ASP A 119 16.51 -4.88 -7.97
C ASP A 119 16.62 -6.41 -7.90
N THR A 120 15.49 -7.09 -7.69
CA THR A 120 15.42 -8.55 -7.62
C THR A 120 15.55 -9.18 -9.01
N LYS A 121 16.38 -10.22 -9.14
CA LYS A 121 16.62 -10.93 -10.41
C LYS A 121 16.22 -12.39 -10.33
N PHE A 122 15.94 -13.00 -11.48
CA PHE A 122 15.68 -14.43 -11.64
C PHE A 122 16.57 -14.98 -12.79
N PRO A 123 17.87 -15.22 -12.55
CA PRO A 123 18.85 -15.37 -13.62
C PRO A 123 18.92 -16.79 -14.23
N GLU A 124 18.50 -17.81 -13.49
CA GLU A 124 18.72 -19.20 -13.86
C GLU A 124 17.59 -19.74 -14.75
N SER A 125 17.96 -20.24 -15.93
CA SER A 125 17.03 -20.94 -16.84
C SER A 125 16.68 -22.33 -16.33
N GLY A 126 15.47 -22.81 -16.61
CA GLY A 126 15.01 -24.12 -16.17
C GLY A 126 13.52 -24.37 -16.42
N ASP A 127 12.93 -25.28 -15.66
CA ASP A 127 11.51 -25.62 -15.75
C ASP A 127 10.59 -24.60 -15.05
N ASN A 128 11.16 -23.69 -14.25
CA ASN A 128 10.49 -22.69 -13.43
C ASN A 128 9.50 -23.29 -12.42
N VAL A 129 9.59 -24.59 -12.13
CA VAL A 129 8.65 -25.28 -11.24
C VAL A 129 9.01 -25.00 -9.80
N VAL A 130 8.03 -24.53 -9.02
CA VAL A 130 8.15 -24.43 -7.57
C VAL A 130 8.11 -25.84 -6.97
N ALA A 131 9.28 -26.38 -6.64
CA ALA A 131 9.44 -27.77 -6.24
C ALA A 131 8.92 -28.04 -4.82
N ARG A 132 8.62 -29.31 -4.54
CA ARG A 132 8.28 -29.75 -3.17
C ARG A 132 9.39 -29.36 -2.19
N GLY A 133 9.01 -28.85 -1.03
CA GLY A 133 9.95 -28.39 0.00
C GLY A 133 10.55 -27.00 -0.24
N HIS A 134 10.06 -26.24 -1.22
CA HIS A 134 10.41 -24.84 -1.49
C HIS A 134 9.18 -23.92 -1.21
N PRO A 135 9.36 -22.60 -1.06
CA PRO A 135 10.61 -21.83 -1.17
C PRO A 135 11.61 -22.14 -0.06
N LYS A 136 12.90 -21.90 -0.32
CA LYS A 136 13.98 -21.94 0.68
C LYS A 136 14.80 -20.67 0.58
N TYR A 137 15.03 -20.02 1.71
CA TYR A 137 15.81 -18.79 1.76
C TYR A 137 17.24 -19.05 2.21
N ASP A 138 18.20 -18.47 1.49
CA ASP A 138 19.62 -18.43 1.81
C ASP A 138 19.98 -16.97 2.11
N GLU A 139 20.00 -16.64 3.40
CA GLU A 139 20.21 -15.28 3.92
C GLU A 139 21.58 -14.72 3.52
N ALA A 140 22.63 -15.56 3.56
CA ALA A 140 23.99 -15.14 3.24
C ALA A 140 24.18 -14.73 1.77
N LYS A 141 23.29 -15.19 0.89
CA LYS A 141 23.30 -14.83 -0.54
C LYS A 141 22.11 -13.98 -0.96
N GLU A 142 21.21 -13.66 -0.03
CA GLU A 142 19.94 -12.96 -0.31
C GLU A 142 19.12 -13.64 -1.41
N ARG A 143 19.00 -14.98 -1.33
CA ARG A 143 18.39 -15.81 -2.37
C ARG A 143 17.19 -16.61 -1.90
N VAL A 144 16.10 -16.57 -2.66
CA VAL A 144 14.91 -17.42 -2.47
C VAL A 144 14.87 -18.47 -3.57
N TYR A 145 15.24 -19.70 -3.22
CA TYR A 145 15.19 -20.85 -4.13
C TYR A 145 13.76 -21.36 -4.30
N ILE A 146 13.35 -21.54 -5.56
CA ILE A 146 12.07 -22.19 -5.91
C ILE A 146 12.25 -23.68 -6.18
N ASN A 147 13.47 -24.11 -6.52
CA ASN A 147 13.89 -25.49 -6.69
C ASN A 147 15.42 -25.61 -6.48
N LYS A 148 16.04 -26.72 -6.88
CA LYS A 148 17.48 -26.96 -6.67
C LYS A 148 18.41 -26.01 -7.43
N GLY A 149 17.95 -25.47 -8.58
CA GLY A 149 18.78 -24.69 -9.49
C GLY A 149 18.34 -23.24 -9.67
N GLN A 150 17.06 -22.93 -9.43
CA GLN A 150 16.49 -21.64 -9.74
C GLN A 150 16.08 -20.87 -8.49
N TYR A 151 16.37 -19.57 -8.49
CA TYR A 151 16.15 -18.68 -7.35
C TYR A 151 15.90 -17.24 -7.80
N PHE A 152 15.21 -16.50 -6.93
CA PHE A 152 15.25 -15.04 -6.94
C PHE A 152 16.45 -14.57 -6.12
N GLU A 153 17.23 -13.61 -6.61
CA GLU A 153 18.35 -12.99 -5.89
C GLU A 153 18.12 -11.49 -5.67
N GLY A 154 18.77 -10.93 -4.64
CA GLY A 154 18.53 -9.55 -4.21
C GLY A 154 17.27 -9.43 -3.35
N VAL A 155 16.96 -10.48 -2.57
CA VAL A 155 15.87 -10.47 -1.58
C VAL A 155 16.50 -10.34 -0.20
N GLN A 156 16.53 -9.12 0.33
CA GLN A 156 17.10 -8.83 1.65
C GLN A 156 16.37 -9.59 2.78
N PRO A 157 17.05 -9.90 3.90
CA PRO A 157 16.47 -10.66 5.00
C PRO A 157 15.21 -10.02 5.58
N GLU A 158 15.20 -8.69 5.69
CA GLU A 158 14.09 -7.91 6.22
C GLU A 158 12.87 -7.96 5.30
N LEU A 159 13.07 -8.03 3.97
CA LEU A 159 12.00 -8.21 3.00
C LEU A 159 11.46 -9.64 3.03
N TRP A 160 12.35 -10.63 3.15
CA TRP A 160 11.96 -12.02 3.30
C TRP A 160 11.08 -12.20 4.54
N GLN A 161 11.48 -11.65 5.68
CA GLN A 161 10.78 -11.76 6.96
C GLN A 161 9.53 -10.88 7.07
N HIS A 162 9.22 -10.05 6.06
CA HIS A 162 8.10 -9.12 6.14
C HIS A 162 6.74 -9.85 6.21
N MET A 163 5.95 -9.49 7.23
CA MET A 163 4.68 -10.10 7.55
C MET A 163 3.52 -9.13 7.30
N VAL A 164 2.46 -9.61 6.65
CA VAL A 164 1.16 -8.93 6.59
C VAL A 164 0.13 -9.85 7.23
N GLY A 165 -0.40 -9.43 8.38
CA GLY A 165 -1.18 -10.31 9.25
C GLY A 165 -0.36 -11.52 9.68
N GLY A 166 -0.94 -12.72 9.56
CA GLY A 166 -0.27 -13.98 9.90
C GLY A 166 0.62 -14.56 8.79
N TYR A 167 0.85 -13.82 7.70
CA TYR A 167 1.51 -14.37 6.51
C TYR A 167 2.80 -13.65 6.17
N GLN A 168 3.85 -14.44 5.99
CA GLN A 168 5.10 -13.99 5.39
C GLN A 168 4.88 -13.88 3.87
N VAL A 169 4.87 -12.65 3.34
CA VAL A 169 4.29 -12.34 2.03
C VAL A 169 5.01 -13.10 0.91
N LEU A 170 6.33 -12.97 0.85
CA LEU A 170 7.17 -13.57 -0.19
C LEU A 170 7.16 -15.11 -0.14
N ASP A 171 7.25 -15.67 1.06
CA ASP A 171 7.17 -17.11 1.28
C ASP A 171 5.81 -17.69 0.85
N LYS A 172 4.72 -17.07 1.30
CA LYS A 172 3.35 -17.54 1.00
C LYS A 172 3.07 -17.52 -0.50
N TRP A 173 3.45 -16.45 -1.19
CA TRP A 173 3.18 -16.29 -2.62
C TRP A 173 3.75 -17.45 -3.46
N LEU A 174 4.96 -17.91 -3.11
CA LEU A 174 5.61 -19.06 -3.74
C LEU A 174 5.01 -20.39 -3.26
N LYS A 175 4.70 -20.53 -1.96
CA LYS A 175 4.06 -21.74 -1.42
C LYS A 175 2.73 -22.05 -2.08
N ASP A 176 1.92 -21.03 -2.36
CA ASP A 176 0.63 -21.19 -3.03
C ASP A 176 0.80 -21.69 -4.48
N ARG A 177 2.01 -21.57 -5.06
CA ARG A 177 2.37 -21.99 -6.42
C ARG A 177 3.14 -23.31 -6.51
N LYS A 178 3.24 -24.07 -5.41
CA LYS A 178 3.90 -25.38 -5.40
C LYS A 178 3.38 -26.32 -6.50
N GLY A 179 4.30 -26.96 -7.20
CA GLY A 179 4.04 -27.88 -8.31
C GLY A 179 3.67 -27.20 -9.63
N ARG A 180 3.66 -25.85 -9.68
CA ARG A 180 3.38 -25.07 -10.89
C ARG A 180 4.66 -24.43 -11.40
N ALA A 181 4.79 -24.35 -12.72
CA ALA A 181 5.81 -23.55 -13.38
C ALA A 181 5.44 -22.07 -13.32
N LEU A 182 6.38 -21.21 -12.94
CA LEU A 182 6.20 -19.76 -12.99
C LEU A 182 6.31 -19.27 -14.43
N THR A 183 5.31 -18.49 -14.85
CA THR A 183 5.36 -17.75 -16.11
C THR A 183 6.28 -16.53 -15.99
N ASN A 184 6.62 -15.87 -17.10
CA ASN A 184 7.36 -14.60 -17.04
C ASN A 184 6.57 -13.54 -16.26
N ASP A 185 5.25 -13.51 -16.42
CA ASP A 185 4.38 -12.59 -15.67
C ASP A 185 4.39 -12.89 -14.17
N ASP A 186 4.43 -14.17 -13.78
CA ASP A 186 4.60 -14.57 -12.38
C ASP A 186 5.95 -14.10 -11.81
N VAL A 187 7.05 -14.29 -12.55
CA VAL A 187 8.39 -13.86 -12.15
C VAL A 187 8.43 -12.33 -11.99
N THR A 188 7.96 -11.59 -12.99
CA THR A 188 7.90 -10.13 -12.94
C THR A 188 6.99 -9.65 -11.82
N HIS A 189 5.83 -10.26 -11.62
CA HIS A 189 4.92 -9.92 -10.53
C HIS A 189 5.59 -10.13 -9.16
N TYR A 190 6.29 -11.25 -8.96
CA TYR A 190 7.01 -11.50 -7.71
C TYR A 190 8.10 -10.44 -7.46
N GLN A 191 8.88 -10.07 -8.47
CA GLN A 191 9.87 -8.99 -8.37
C GLN A 191 9.23 -7.64 -8.00
N ARG A 192 8.07 -7.31 -8.60
CA ARG A 192 7.29 -6.11 -8.25
C ARG A 192 6.81 -6.13 -6.81
N VAL A 193 6.38 -7.28 -6.30
CA VAL A 193 6.01 -7.45 -4.88
C VAL A 193 7.23 -7.22 -3.98
N VAL A 194 8.40 -7.78 -4.31
CA VAL A 194 9.64 -7.52 -3.53
C VAL A 194 9.96 -6.02 -3.48
N ARG A 195 9.92 -5.32 -4.63
CA ARG A 195 10.12 -3.86 -4.71
C ARG A 195 9.09 -3.10 -3.86
N SER A 196 7.81 -3.44 -3.97
CA SER A 196 6.73 -2.82 -3.20
C SER A 196 6.93 -2.99 -1.69
N LEU A 197 7.42 -4.15 -1.22
CA LEU A 197 7.72 -4.35 0.21
C LEU A 197 8.87 -3.47 0.69
N GLY A 198 9.91 -3.28 -0.13
CA GLY A 198 11.01 -2.35 0.19
C GLY A 198 10.51 -0.92 0.36
N GLU A 199 9.69 -0.46 -0.57
CA GLU A 199 9.11 0.88 -0.54
C GLU A 199 8.10 1.05 0.59
N THR A 200 7.36 -0.01 0.93
CA THR A 200 6.50 -0.04 2.12
C THR A 200 7.32 0.24 3.38
N GLN A 201 8.47 -0.42 3.55
CA GLN A 201 9.33 -0.18 4.72
C GLN A 201 9.89 1.24 4.75
N ARG A 202 10.27 1.80 3.59
CA ARG A 202 10.70 3.21 3.50
C ARG A 202 9.59 4.16 3.93
N LEU A 203 8.41 4.04 3.32
CA LEU A 203 7.27 4.91 3.59
C LEU A 203 6.78 4.81 5.03
N MET A 204 6.81 3.62 5.63
CA MET A 204 6.50 3.44 7.06
C MET A 204 7.43 4.24 7.97
N ARG A 205 8.73 4.35 7.63
CA ARG A 205 9.67 5.20 8.38
C ARG A 205 9.39 6.68 8.18
N GLU A 206 9.16 7.11 6.94
CA GLU A 206 8.84 8.52 6.63
C GLU A 206 7.54 8.98 7.28
N ILE A 207 6.54 8.10 7.37
CA ILE A 207 5.30 8.33 8.10
C ILE A 207 5.59 8.54 9.60
N ASP A 208 6.40 7.66 10.22
CA ASP A 208 6.77 7.77 11.63
C ASP A 208 7.61 9.01 11.94
N GLU A 209 8.43 9.46 10.99
CA GLU A 209 9.19 10.70 11.06
C GLU A 209 8.27 11.92 10.96
N ALA A 210 7.33 11.94 10.01
CA ALA A 210 6.34 13.00 9.87
C ALA A 210 5.44 13.13 11.11
N ILE A 211 5.05 11.99 11.71
CA ILE A 211 4.26 11.95 12.94
C ILE A 211 5.04 12.51 14.14
N GLY A 212 6.33 12.19 14.26
CA GLY A 212 7.11 12.49 15.46
C GLY A 212 6.72 11.59 16.63
N ASP A 213 5.64 11.90 17.34
CA ASP A 213 5.08 11.10 18.45
C ASP A 213 3.55 11.30 18.57
N PHE A 214 2.90 10.48 19.39
CA PHE A 214 1.48 10.58 19.73
C PHE A 214 1.27 11.16 21.15
N PRO A 215 0.24 11.99 21.37
CA PRO A 215 -0.84 12.33 20.44
C PRO A 215 -0.38 13.27 19.32
N LEU A 216 -1.05 13.19 18.17
CA LEU A 216 -0.80 14.10 17.06
C LEU A 216 -1.07 15.55 17.49
N PRO A 217 -0.32 16.53 16.95
CA PRO A 217 -0.58 17.95 17.18
C PRO A 217 -1.95 18.37 16.63
#